data_AF-A0AAV5KRE3-F1
#
_entry.id   AF-A0AAV5KRE3-F1
#
_cell.length_a   1.000
_cell.length_b   1.000
_cell.length_c   1.000
_cell.angle_alpha   90.00
_cell.angle_beta   90.00
_cell.angle_gamma   90.00
#
_symmetry.space_group_name_H-M   'P 1'
#
loop_
_entity.id
_entity.type
_entity.pdbx_description
1 polymer ?
#
loop_
_entity_poly.entity_id
_entity_poly.type
_entity_poly.pdbx_seq_one_letter_code
_entity_poly.pdbx_strand_id
1 'polypeptide(L)'
;MPAVLLRPHAQLGLDRSQIPSLAIHSQIIDELLAEVSEIVDPANHVKQLWHELKEEKELNPVKDNKHVIKEPWLDENTLPSCLEKMRRDDLEIVLLGTGSSQPSKYWNVSSIYINFFSKGSLLFDCGEGTLGQLKRRYGIDSANDTVRNLKSVWISHIHADHHTDLPRVLALRCDLLRGVPHEPLLVIGPRQLKGFLDAYRRLEDLDMQFLDCRSTTEASWNASDHEFESNKDQSASGSALSLHINNKRLQDNNGSFFARGSQMQSFWQRPGSPIDNSAAYPILERLKKMLLESGLEALISFPVVHCPQAYGIALKAAERVNSIEKVIPGWKIGYSGDTRPFAELREACRGATVLIHEATFEDGLVEEAIAKNHSTTKEAIEMGNSAGAYRIILTHFSQRDPKIPILTIHTCIAFDMMSINIADLPLLPKVLTYLKLLFRGHFCNFSF
;
A
#
# COMPACT_ATOMS: atom_id res chain seq x y z
N MET A 1 -9.02 -44.87 -7.89
CA MET A 1 -9.25 -44.73 -6.44
C MET A 1 -8.20 -45.58 -5.75
N PRO A 2 -7.30 -44.98 -4.94
CA PRO A 2 -7.61 -44.72 -3.54
C PRO A 2 -7.10 -43.36 -2.99
N ALA A 3 -7.60 -43.06 -1.80
CA ALA A 3 -7.44 -41.87 -0.98
C ALA A 3 -5.98 -41.47 -0.67
N VAL A 4 -5.71 -40.16 -0.67
CA VAL A 4 -4.58 -39.55 0.05
C VAL A 4 -5.14 -38.93 1.31
N LEU A 5 -5.03 -39.67 2.41
CA LEU A 5 -5.30 -39.21 3.77
C LEU A 5 -4.06 -38.48 4.31
N LEU A 6 -4.33 -37.28 4.83
CA LEU A 6 -3.62 -36.45 5.81
C LEU A 6 -2.39 -37.11 6.48
N ARG A 7 -1.20 -36.55 6.24
CA ARG A 7 -0.04 -36.77 7.12
C ARG A 7 -0.02 -35.72 8.24
N PRO A 8 0.42 -36.07 9.46
CA PRO A 8 0.54 -35.12 10.56
C PRO A 8 1.53 -33.99 10.23
N HIS A 9 1.16 -32.77 10.64
CA HIS A 9 1.84 -31.49 10.39
C HIS A 9 3.29 -31.37 10.95
N ALA A 10 3.85 -32.44 11.52
CA ALA A 10 5.10 -32.41 12.30
C ALA A 10 6.37 -32.79 11.50
N GLN A 11 6.26 -33.26 10.27
CA GLN A 11 7.43 -33.70 9.47
C GLN A 11 7.36 -33.21 8.01
N LEU A 12 7.07 -31.93 7.83
CA LEU A 12 7.53 -31.24 6.62
C LEU A 12 9.04 -31.08 6.75
N GLY A 13 9.79 -31.90 6.02
CA GLY A 13 11.25 -31.97 6.02
C GLY A 13 11.94 -30.67 5.58
N LEU A 14 11.81 -29.61 6.38
CA LEU A 14 12.79 -28.55 6.46
C LEU A 14 13.86 -29.05 7.40
N ASP A 15 15.01 -29.41 6.85
CA ASP A 15 16.21 -29.68 7.63
C ASP A 15 16.50 -28.44 8.50
N ARG A 16 16.23 -28.59 9.80
CA ARG A 16 16.47 -27.53 10.80
C ARG A 16 17.89 -27.56 11.35
N SER A 17 18.73 -28.51 10.92
CA SER A 17 20.13 -28.60 11.37
C SER A 17 20.97 -27.41 10.89
N GLN A 18 20.51 -26.71 9.85
CA GLN A 18 21.10 -25.49 9.29
C GLN A 18 20.41 -24.20 9.76
N ILE A 19 19.34 -24.28 10.56
CA ILE A 19 18.75 -23.08 11.17
C ILE A 19 19.66 -22.72 12.35
N PRO A 20 20.37 -21.58 12.32
CA PRO A 20 21.22 -21.18 13.42
C PRO A 20 20.41 -21.22 14.72
N SER A 21 21.00 -21.77 15.79
CA SER A 21 20.46 -21.59 17.14
C SER A 21 20.07 -20.13 17.32
N LEU A 22 18.89 -19.84 17.91
CA LEU A 22 18.38 -18.49 18.19
C LEU A 22 19.53 -17.53 18.53
N ALA A 23 20.06 -16.86 17.51
CA ALA A 23 21.16 -15.96 17.68
C ALA A 23 20.59 -14.80 18.48
N ILE A 24 21.24 -14.50 19.59
CA ILE A 24 20.82 -13.38 20.42
C ILE A 24 21.02 -12.14 19.56
N HIS A 25 20.12 -11.16 19.64
CA HIS A 25 20.14 -9.97 18.78
C HIS A 25 21.50 -9.26 18.76
N SER A 26 22.29 -9.36 19.85
CA SER A 26 23.67 -8.89 19.93
C SER A 26 24.63 -9.63 19.00
N GLN A 27 24.53 -10.95 18.90
CA GLN A 27 25.42 -11.78 18.05
C GLN A 27 25.22 -11.46 16.57
N ILE A 28 23.98 -11.26 16.13
CA ILE A 28 23.66 -10.86 14.75
C ILE A 28 24.25 -9.47 14.45
N ILE A 29 24.14 -8.54 15.41
CA ILE A 29 24.74 -7.20 15.27
C ILE A 29 26.27 -7.32 15.18
N ASP A 30 26.90 -8.08 16.07
CA ASP A 30 28.35 -8.25 16.09
C ASP A 30 28.87 -8.89 14.79
N GLU A 31 28.13 -9.86 14.24
CA GLU A 31 28.44 -10.51 12.96
C GLU A 31 28.31 -9.53 11.78
N LEU A 32 27.23 -8.73 11.72
CA LEU A 32 27.05 -7.67 10.72
C LEU A 32 28.16 -6.60 10.80
N LEU A 33 28.54 -6.20 12.01
CA LEU A 33 29.63 -5.23 12.24
C LEU A 33 31.00 -5.80 11.88
N ALA A 34 31.20 -7.12 12.03
CA ALA A 34 32.42 -7.79 11.62
C ALA A 34 32.54 -7.93 10.09
N GLU A 35 31.43 -8.17 9.40
CA GLU A 35 31.40 -8.23 7.93
C GLU A 35 31.56 -6.86 7.26
N VAL A 36 31.02 -5.81 7.88
CA VAL A 36 31.08 -4.44 7.33
C VAL A 36 31.49 -3.45 8.42
N SER A 37 32.79 -3.40 8.71
CA SER A 37 33.35 -2.52 9.75
C SER A 37 33.04 -1.03 9.54
N GLU A 38 32.79 -0.62 8.30
CA GLU A 38 32.40 0.75 7.93
C GLU A 38 30.99 1.15 8.43
N ILE A 39 30.15 0.21 8.90
CA ILE A 39 28.79 0.47 9.42
C ILE A 39 28.82 0.98 10.88
N VAL A 40 29.92 0.77 11.62
CA VAL A 40 30.00 1.13 13.05
C VAL A 40 29.73 2.62 13.28
N ASP A 41 30.40 3.50 12.54
CA ASP A 41 30.25 4.95 12.67
C ASP A 41 28.85 5.44 12.24
N PRO A 42 28.31 5.02 11.06
CA PRO A 42 26.92 5.27 10.71
C PRO A 42 25.90 4.79 11.75
N ALA A 43 26.09 3.61 12.34
CA ALA A 43 25.20 3.07 13.35
C ALA A 43 25.21 3.91 14.63
N ASN A 44 26.39 4.41 15.04
CA ASN A 44 26.53 5.34 16.15
C ASN A 44 25.86 6.69 15.85
N HIS A 45 26.02 7.23 14.64
CA HIS A 45 25.35 8.46 14.24
C HIS A 45 23.83 8.32 14.19
N VAL A 46 23.29 7.18 13.72
CA VAL A 46 21.85 6.90 13.74
C VAL A 46 21.35 6.81 15.19
N LYS A 47 22.08 6.11 16.08
CA LYS A 47 21.73 6.06 17.51
C LYS A 47 21.72 7.46 18.14
N GLN A 48 22.75 8.26 17.85
CA GLN A 48 22.85 9.63 18.36
C GLN A 48 21.69 10.51 17.84
N LEU A 49 21.37 10.43 16.54
CA LEU A 49 20.21 11.13 15.96
C LEU A 49 18.91 10.79 16.72
N TRP A 50 18.66 9.51 17.00
CA TRP A 50 17.46 9.09 17.75
C TRP A 50 17.48 9.52 19.22
N HIS A 51 18.66 9.64 19.84
CA HIS A 51 18.82 10.14 21.20
C HIS A 51 18.59 11.67 21.27
N GLU A 52 19.21 12.45 20.39
CA GLU A 52 19.04 13.90 20.30
C GLU A 52 17.57 14.27 20.05
N LEU A 53 16.86 13.51 19.22
CA LEU A 53 15.41 13.70 18.96
C LEU A 53 14.50 13.37 20.16
N LYS A 54 14.95 12.50 21.08
CA LYS A 54 14.23 12.24 22.33
C LYS A 54 14.44 13.37 23.33
N GLU A 55 15.64 13.94 23.36
CA GLU A 55 16.00 15.06 24.26
C GLU A 55 15.43 16.40 23.77
N GLU A 56 15.33 16.65 22.47
CA GLU A 56 14.64 17.85 21.91
C GLU A 56 13.14 17.91 22.26
N LYS A 57 12.52 16.77 22.62
CA LYS A 57 11.14 16.76 23.15
C LYS A 57 11.04 17.18 24.61
N GLU A 58 12.15 17.30 25.34
CA GLU A 58 12.16 17.65 26.78
C GLU A 58 12.88 18.96 27.14
N LEU A 59 13.65 19.61 26.25
CA LEU A 59 14.24 20.93 26.55
C LEU A 59 14.33 21.89 25.34
N ASN A 60 14.18 23.19 25.65
CA ASN A 60 14.35 24.35 24.76
C ASN A 60 15.66 24.29 23.93
N PRO A 61 15.69 24.90 22.73
CA PRO A 61 16.78 24.73 21.79
C PRO A 61 18.01 25.51 22.26
N VAL A 62 19.17 24.86 22.26
CA VAL A 62 20.48 25.32 21.76
C VAL A 62 21.56 24.34 22.28
N LYS A 63 22.23 23.60 21.40
CA LYS A 63 23.68 23.75 21.16
C LYS A 63 24.13 22.95 19.93
N ASP A 64 25.03 23.63 19.22
CA ASP A 64 25.60 23.35 17.92
C ASP A 64 26.55 22.14 17.97
N ASN A 65 26.14 20.99 17.42
CA ASN A 65 27.03 19.84 17.23
C ASN A 65 27.60 19.86 15.79
N LYS A 66 28.82 20.40 15.69
CA LYS A 66 29.68 20.34 14.51
C LYS A 66 30.24 18.92 14.38
N HIS A 67 29.66 18.08 13.54
CA HIS A 67 30.36 17.01 12.78
C HIS A 67 29.44 16.18 11.86
N VAL A 68 28.16 16.52 11.71
CA VAL A 68 27.35 16.03 10.59
C VAL A 68 27.67 16.89 9.36
N ILE A 69 27.97 16.27 8.21
CA ILE A 69 27.93 16.96 6.91
C ILE A 69 26.49 17.45 6.74
N LYS A 70 26.21 18.68 7.17
CA LYS A 70 24.92 19.33 6.98
C LYS A 70 24.80 19.64 5.51
N GLU A 71 24.05 18.82 4.78
CA GLU A 71 23.65 19.20 3.43
C GLU A 71 22.70 20.43 3.52
N PRO A 72 22.99 21.55 2.84
CA PRO A 72 22.33 22.85 3.05
C PRO A 72 20.80 22.87 2.84
N TRP A 73 20.24 21.85 2.19
CA TRP A 73 18.82 21.74 1.81
C TRP A 73 17.95 20.97 2.83
N LEU A 74 18.51 20.54 3.97
CA LEU A 74 17.76 19.86 5.04
C LEU A 74 16.82 20.78 5.85
N ASP A 75 16.93 22.09 5.71
CA ASP A 75 16.21 23.09 6.54
C ASP A 75 14.83 23.53 6.00
N GLU A 76 14.44 23.17 4.77
CA GLU A 76 13.11 23.51 4.21
C GLU A 76 12.03 22.43 4.42
N ASN A 77 11.89 21.89 5.64
CA ASN A 77 10.80 20.96 5.97
C ASN A 77 9.72 21.65 6.81
N THR A 78 8.92 22.50 6.18
CA THR A 78 7.67 22.96 6.79
C THR A 78 6.78 21.75 7.04
N LEU A 79 6.51 21.43 8.32
CA LEU A 79 5.64 20.32 8.70
C LEU A 79 4.23 20.56 8.12
N PRO A 80 3.68 19.64 7.31
CA PRO A 80 2.30 19.73 6.86
C PRO A 80 1.34 19.85 8.04
N SER A 81 0.33 20.72 7.93
CA SER A 81 -0.67 20.92 8.99
C SER A 81 -1.36 19.61 9.39
N CYS A 82 -1.60 18.71 8.42
CA CYS A 82 -2.20 17.39 8.68
C CYS A 82 -1.33 16.45 9.53
N LEU A 83 -0.06 16.78 9.77
CA LEU A 83 0.85 16.07 10.66
C LEU A 83 0.97 16.70 12.06
N GLU A 84 0.27 17.81 12.33
CA GLU A 84 0.32 18.48 13.63
C GLU A 84 -0.17 17.55 14.76
N LYS A 85 0.68 17.30 15.77
CA LYS A 85 0.37 16.44 16.92
C LYS A 85 -0.03 14.99 16.57
N MET A 86 0.49 14.44 15.47
CA MET A 86 0.35 13.01 15.19
C MET A 86 1.03 12.19 16.28
N ARG A 87 0.34 11.16 16.77
CA ARG A 87 0.88 10.18 17.71
C ARG A 87 1.38 8.96 16.96
N ARG A 88 2.27 8.20 17.62
CA ARG A 88 2.82 6.96 17.04
C ARG A 88 1.77 5.86 16.90
N ASP A 89 0.67 5.93 17.63
CA ASP A 89 -0.44 4.97 17.60
C ASP A 89 -1.55 5.37 16.59
N ASP A 90 -1.32 6.38 15.74
CA ASP A 90 -2.32 6.83 14.77
C ASP A 90 -2.22 6.09 13.43
N LEU A 91 -1.01 5.91 12.88
CA LEU A 91 -0.78 5.20 11.61
C LEU A 91 0.66 4.69 11.50
N GLU A 92 0.78 3.44 11.06
CA GLU A 92 2.01 2.82 10.59
C GLU A 92 1.79 2.21 9.19
N ILE A 93 2.69 2.50 8.25
CA ILE A 93 2.72 1.90 6.91
C ILE A 93 3.82 0.85 6.92
N VAL A 94 3.49 -0.40 6.62
CA VAL A 94 4.43 -1.52 6.56
C VAL A 94 4.48 -2.10 5.16
N LEU A 95 5.66 -2.06 4.55
CA LEU A 95 5.91 -2.55 3.21
C LEU A 95 6.27 -4.03 3.31
N LEU A 96 5.30 -4.91 3.13
CA LEU A 96 5.51 -6.36 3.31
C LEU A 96 6.23 -6.98 2.12
N GLY A 97 6.05 -6.43 0.92
CA GLY A 97 6.79 -6.80 -0.27
C GLY A 97 6.88 -5.64 -1.26
N THR A 98 8.06 -5.48 -1.88
CA THR A 98 8.40 -4.30 -2.70
C THR A 98 8.90 -4.64 -4.11
N GLY A 99 8.82 -5.90 -4.53
CA GLY A 99 9.28 -6.39 -5.83
C GLY A 99 8.16 -6.56 -6.85
N SER A 100 8.54 -6.52 -8.12
CA SER A 100 7.63 -6.70 -9.26
C SER A 100 7.65 -8.13 -9.83
N SER A 101 6.49 -8.58 -10.32
CA SER A 101 6.23 -9.77 -11.13
C SER A 101 6.42 -11.14 -10.45
N GLN A 102 7.57 -11.38 -9.81
CA GLN A 102 7.90 -12.66 -9.20
C GLN A 102 8.51 -12.42 -7.82
N PRO A 103 8.56 -13.38 -6.90
CA PRO A 103 9.37 -13.26 -5.69
C PRO A 103 10.86 -13.48 -6.01
N SER A 104 11.75 -12.70 -5.38
CA SER A 104 13.21 -12.89 -5.47
C SER A 104 13.83 -13.14 -4.10
N LYS A 105 15.14 -13.39 -4.09
CA LYS A 105 15.91 -13.55 -2.85
C LYS A 105 15.81 -12.31 -1.92
N TYR A 106 15.68 -11.11 -2.49
CA TYR A 106 15.78 -9.85 -1.74
C TYR A 106 14.44 -9.13 -1.60
N TRP A 107 13.52 -9.33 -2.56
CA TRP A 107 12.23 -8.65 -2.60
C TRP A 107 11.11 -9.65 -2.86
N ASN A 108 10.14 -9.68 -1.95
CA ASN A 108 8.85 -10.32 -2.16
C ASN A 108 7.94 -9.44 -3.02
N VAL A 109 6.90 -10.04 -3.58
CA VAL A 109 5.92 -9.32 -4.41
C VAL A 109 5.01 -8.39 -3.60
N SER A 110 4.37 -7.44 -4.29
CA SER A 110 3.58 -6.33 -3.74
C SER A 110 2.63 -6.71 -2.60
N SER A 111 2.86 -6.09 -1.44
CA SER A 111 1.88 -6.01 -0.37
C SER A 111 2.23 -4.91 0.62
N ILE A 112 1.24 -4.11 1.02
CA ILE A 112 1.39 -2.98 1.93
C ILE A 112 0.32 -3.08 3.02
N TYR A 113 0.78 -3.16 4.27
CA TYR A 113 -0.09 -3.22 5.44
C TYR A 113 -0.20 -1.84 6.09
N ILE A 114 -1.43 -1.33 6.16
CA ILE A 114 -1.77 -0.04 6.75
C ILE A 114 -2.37 -0.29 8.14
N ASN A 115 -1.63 0.07 9.18
CA ASN A 115 -1.96 -0.25 10.57
C ASN A 115 -2.45 1.00 11.32
N PHE A 116 -3.68 0.96 11.80
CA PHE A 116 -4.27 1.98 12.69
C PHE A 116 -4.34 1.49 14.14
N PHE A 117 -3.52 0.50 14.49
CA PHE A 117 -3.39 -0.07 15.82
C PHE A 117 -4.73 -0.56 16.36
N SER A 118 -5.23 0.06 17.43
CA SER A 118 -6.49 -0.33 18.06
C SER A 118 -7.72 -0.14 17.16
N LYS A 119 -7.62 0.66 16.09
CA LYS A 119 -8.71 0.91 15.14
C LYS A 119 -8.77 -0.12 14.01
N GLY A 120 -7.82 -1.05 13.95
CA GLY A 120 -7.73 -2.09 12.93
C GLY A 120 -6.75 -1.74 11.81
N SER A 121 -6.88 -2.42 10.68
CA SER A 121 -5.91 -2.29 9.59
C SER A 121 -6.51 -2.56 8.21
N LEU A 122 -5.83 -2.05 7.17
CA LEU A 122 -6.11 -2.34 5.77
C LEU A 122 -4.89 -3.04 5.15
N LEU A 123 -5.14 -3.83 4.11
CA LEU A 123 -4.08 -4.41 3.30
C LEU A 123 -4.25 -3.96 1.85
N PHE A 124 -3.24 -3.31 1.28
CA PHE A 124 -3.19 -2.94 -0.13
C PHE A 124 -2.30 -3.94 -0.86
N ASP A 125 -2.90 -4.65 -1.80
CA ASP A 125 -2.32 -5.81 -2.49
C ASP A 125 -1.85 -6.93 -1.55
N CYS A 126 -1.91 -8.15 -2.07
CA CYS A 126 -1.68 -9.38 -1.33
C CYS A 126 -1.02 -10.41 -2.27
N GLY A 127 0.13 -10.04 -2.82
CA GLY A 127 0.96 -10.94 -3.62
C GLY A 127 1.41 -12.17 -2.83
N GLU A 128 1.88 -13.19 -3.55
CA GLU A 128 2.41 -14.43 -2.97
C GLU A 128 3.36 -14.15 -1.78
N GLY A 129 3.16 -14.89 -0.69
CA GLY A 129 4.05 -14.82 0.49
C GLY A 129 3.71 -13.72 1.49
N THR A 130 2.70 -12.87 1.25
CA THR A 130 2.22 -11.82 2.18
C THR A 130 1.98 -12.35 3.60
N LEU A 131 1.32 -13.49 3.76
CA LEU A 131 1.08 -14.09 5.08
C LEU A 131 2.39 -14.57 5.73
N GLY A 132 3.34 -15.06 4.93
CA GLY A 132 4.68 -15.41 5.40
C GLY A 132 5.45 -14.18 5.90
N GLN A 133 5.35 -13.07 5.17
CA GLN A 133 5.95 -11.78 5.51
C GLN A 133 5.35 -11.22 6.82
N LEU A 134 4.02 -11.30 7.00
CA LEU A 134 3.36 -10.95 8.27
C LEU A 134 3.91 -11.78 9.45
N LYS A 135 4.01 -13.11 9.27
CA LYS A 135 4.56 -14.02 10.29
C LYS A 135 6.02 -13.75 10.59
N ARG A 136 6.82 -13.39 9.58
CA ARG A 136 8.22 -13.01 9.76
C ARG A 136 8.37 -11.75 10.59
N ARG A 137 7.52 -10.74 10.33
CA ARG A 137 7.56 -9.45 11.02
C ARG A 137 7.09 -9.53 12.46
N TYR A 138 5.92 -10.12 12.68
CA TYR A 138 5.21 -10.02 13.96
C TYR A 138 5.35 -11.27 14.83
N GLY A 139 5.87 -12.37 14.27
CA GLY A 139 5.76 -13.69 14.88
C GLY A 139 4.40 -14.34 14.57
N ILE A 140 4.27 -15.63 14.86
CA ILE A 140 3.09 -16.41 14.45
C ILE A 140 1.82 -15.89 15.12
N ASP A 141 1.84 -15.68 16.43
CA ASP A 141 0.64 -15.31 17.21
C ASP A 141 0.18 -13.90 16.88
N SER A 142 1.09 -12.92 16.92
CA SER A 142 0.77 -11.54 16.57
C SER A 142 0.35 -11.40 15.09
N ALA A 143 0.90 -12.21 14.17
CA ALA A 143 0.43 -12.21 12.78
C ALA A 143 -0.99 -12.76 12.66
N ASN A 144 -1.38 -13.76 13.47
CA ASN A 144 -2.77 -14.20 13.53
C ASN A 144 -3.68 -13.08 14.04
N ASP A 145 -3.25 -12.31 15.05
CA ASP A 145 -3.99 -11.15 15.54
C ASP A 145 -4.10 -10.04 14.48
N THR A 146 -3.03 -9.79 13.73
CA THR A 146 -3.05 -8.90 12.56
C THR A 146 -4.10 -9.33 11.54
N VAL A 147 -4.18 -10.63 11.23
CA VAL A 147 -5.18 -11.18 10.29
C VAL A 147 -6.61 -11.09 10.86
N ARG A 148 -6.81 -11.33 12.17
CA ARG A 148 -8.12 -11.15 12.85
C ARG A 148 -8.61 -9.71 12.77
N ASN A 149 -7.72 -8.76 13.01
CA ASN A 149 -8.04 -7.33 13.09
C ASN A 149 -8.14 -6.62 11.72
N LEU A 150 -7.93 -7.36 10.63
CA LEU A 150 -8.05 -6.83 9.28
C LEU A 150 -9.49 -6.37 9.01
N LYS A 151 -9.65 -5.11 8.61
CA LYS A 151 -10.94 -4.47 8.33
C LYS A 151 -11.32 -4.58 6.86
N SER A 152 -10.35 -4.39 5.98
CA SER A 152 -10.53 -4.64 4.54
C SER A 152 -9.21 -4.99 3.84
N VAL A 153 -9.36 -5.60 2.67
CA VAL A 153 -8.29 -5.75 1.68
C VAL A 153 -8.70 -4.94 0.44
N TRP A 154 -7.77 -4.18 -0.12
CA TRP A 154 -7.93 -3.50 -1.40
C TRP A 154 -6.89 -4.04 -2.38
N ILE A 155 -7.34 -4.45 -3.57
CA ILE A 155 -6.48 -4.99 -4.63
C ILE A 155 -6.50 -4.06 -5.84
N SER A 156 -5.32 -3.65 -6.29
CA SER A 156 -5.12 -2.70 -7.39
C SER A 156 -5.59 -3.26 -8.73
N HIS A 157 -5.16 -4.48 -9.07
CA HIS A 157 -5.46 -5.13 -10.35
C HIS A 157 -5.26 -6.66 -10.29
N ILE A 158 -5.42 -7.35 -11.43
CA ILE A 158 -5.50 -8.83 -11.50
C ILE A 158 -4.16 -9.53 -11.78
N HIS A 159 -3.03 -8.83 -11.81
CA HIS A 159 -1.75 -9.53 -11.97
C HIS A 159 -1.40 -10.32 -10.70
N ALA A 160 -0.80 -11.49 -10.90
CA ALA A 160 -0.65 -12.52 -9.88
C ALA A 160 0.17 -12.04 -8.66
N ASP A 161 1.15 -11.18 -8.90
CA ASP A 161 2.02 -10.54 -7.92
C ASP A 161 1.29 -9.56 -6.98
N HIS A 162 0.00 -9.28 -7.21
CA HIS A 162 -0.79 -8.37 -6.37
C HIS A 162 -1.91 -9.04 -5.57
N HIS A 163 -2.23 -10.32 -5.80
CA HIS A 163 -3.42 -10.91 -5.15
C HIS A 163 -3.37 -12.41 -4.85
N THR A 164 -2.31 -13.13 -5.24
CA THR A 164 -2.31 -14.60 -5.19
C THR A 164 -2.30 -15.21 -3.78
N ASP A 165 -1.86 -14.49 -2.74
CA ASP A 165 -1.91 -14.97 -1.35
C ASP A 165 -3.24 -14.60 -0.65
N LEU A 166 -4.11 -13.80 -1.30
CA LEU A 166 -5.37 -13.36 -0.73
C LEU A 166 -6.29 -14.52 -0.28
N PRO A 167 -6.52 -15.59 -1.07
CA PRO A 167 -7.34 -16.71 -0.61
C PRO A 167 -6.82 -17.32 0.69
N ARG A 168 -5.50 -17.40 0.86
CA ARG A 168 -4.86 -17.94 2.05
C ARG A 168 -5.05 -17.05 3.28
N VAL A 169 -4.95 -15.73 3.12
CA VAL A 169 -5.23 -14.77 4.19
C VAL A 169 -6.71 -14.86 4.61
N LEU A 170 -7.63 -14.95 3.65
CA LEU A 170 -9.06 -15.08 3.89
C LEU A 170 -9.42 -16.38 4.62
N ALA A 171 -8.93 -17.52 4.12
CA ALA A 171 -9.15 -18.83 4.74
C ALA A 171 -8.61 -18.87 6.19
N LEU A 172 -7.40 -18.34 6.42
CA LEU A 172 -6.85 -18.22 7.77
C LEU A 172 -7.73 -17.35 8.66
N ARG A 173 -8.21 -16.20 8.18
CA ARG A 173 -9.08 -15.32 8.98
C ARG A 173 -10.39 -16.03 9.35
N CYS A 174 -11.01 -16.72 8.40
CA CYS A 174 -12.21 -17.53 8.62
C CYS A 174 -11.97 -18.60 9.70
N ASP A 175 -10.84 -19.30 9.65
CA ASP A 175 -10.47 -20.29 10.67
C ASP A 175 -10.23 -19.66 12.05
N LEU A 176 -9.53 -18.52 12.12
CA LEU A 176 -9.20 -17.82 13.35
C LEU A 176 -10.42 -17.23 14.07
N LEU A 177 -11.51 -16.94 13.33
CA LEU A 177 -12.75 -16.36 13.85
C LEU A 177 -13.90 -17.36 13.93
N ARG A 178 -13.64 -18.65 13.66
CA ARG A 178 -14.65 -19.70 13.68
C ARG A 178 -15.36 -19.76 15.04
N GLY A 179 -16.69 -19.65 15.01
CA GLY A 179 -17.54 -19.70 16.22
C GLY A 179 -17.58 -18.39 17.02
N VAL A 180 -16.86 -17.36 16.59
CA VAL A 180 -16.94 -16.00 17.15
C VAL A 180 -17.90 -15.19 16.27
N PRO A 181 -18.87 -14.43 16.80
CA PRO A 181 -19.66 -13.52 15.98
C PRO A 181 -18.78 -12.42 15.36
N HIS A 182 -18.76 -12.33 14.04
CA HIS A 182 -18.02 -11.33 13.30
C HIS A 182 -18.71 -11.02 11.97
N GLU A 183 -18.30 -9.92 11.34
CA GLU A 183 -18.70 -9.63 9.97
C GLU A 183 -17.66 -10.18 8.97
N PRO A 184 -18.10 -10.59 7.75
CA PRO A 184 -17.20 -11.02 6.68
C PRO A 184 -16.20 -9.95 6.29
N LEU A 185 -15.00 -10.31 5.87
CA LEU A 185 -14.00 -9.32 5.47
C LEU A 185 -14.44 -8.57 4.21
N LEU A 186 -14.30 -7.23 4.19
CA LEU A 186 -14.51 -6.44 2.97
C LEU A 186 -13.31 -6.61 2.03
N VAL A 187 -13.55 -7.09 0.83
CA VAL A 187 -12.56 -7.19 -0.25
C VAL A 187 -12.96 -6.25 -1.37
N ILE A 188 -12.17 -5.20 -1.57
CA ILE A 188 -12.36 -4.21 -2.62
C ILE A 188 -11.37 -4.53 -3.74
N GLY A 189 -11.83 -4.68 -4.98
CA GLY A 189 -10.93 -5.04 -6.07
C GLY A 189 -11.56 -4.97 -7.46
N PRO A 190 -10.79 -5.24 -8.52
CA PRO A 190 -11.30 -5.29 -9.89
C PRO A 190 -12.26 -6.46 -10.07
N ARG A 191 -13.23 -6.36 -10.98
CA ARG A 191 -14.28 -7.39 -11.17
C ARG A 191 -13.70 -8.78 -11.43
N GLN A 192 -12.57 -8.87 -12.12
CA GLN A 192 -11.89 -10.13 -12.44
C GLN A 192 -11.46 -10.87 -11.16
N LEU A 193 -11.08 -10.13 -10.10
CA LEU A 193 -10.72 -10.73 -8.81
C LEU A 193 -11.89 -11.47 -8.19
N LYS A 194 -13.12 -10.97 -8.34
CA LYS A 194 -14.31 -11.67 -7.86
C LYS A 194 -14.43 -13.06 -8.46
N GLY A 195 -14.21 -13.20 -9.77
CA GLY A 195 -14.25 -14.50 -10.46
C GLY A 195 -13.17 -15.46 -9.95
N PHE A 196 -11.97 -14.95 -9.68
CA PHE A 196 -10.88 -15.70 -9.06
C PHE A 196 -11.26 -16.19 -7.65
N LEU A 197 -11.75 -15.30 -6.78
CA LEU A 197 -12.14 -15.66 -5.41
C LEU A 197 -13.37 -16.57 -5.37
N ASP A 198 -14.38 -16.35 -6.22
CA ASP A 198 -15.55 -17.23 -6.34
C ASP A 198 -15.14 -18.65 -6.76
N ALA A 199 -14.03 -18.80 -7.50
CA ALA A 199 -13.48 -20.12 -7.82
C ALA A 199 -12.90 -20.83 -6.61
N TYR A 200 -12.14 -20.11 -5.76
CA TYR A 200 -11.65 -20.64 -4.48
C TYR A 200 -12.79 -20.94 -3.49
N ARG A 201 -13.84 -20.11 -3.48
CA ARG A 201 -15.03 -20.33 -2.63
C ARG A 201 -15.77 -21.64 -2.86
N ARG A 202 -15.57 -22.27 -4.03
CA ARG A 202 -16.10 -23.63 -4.29
C ARG A 202 -15.33 -24.73 -3.54
N LEU A 203 -14.13 -24.42 -3.07
CA LEU A 203 -13.24 -25.36 -2.39
C LEU A 203 -13.20 -25.12 -0.87
N GLU A 204 -13.20 -23.87 -0.43
CA GLU A 204 -13.17 -23.49 0.99
C GLU A 204 -13.95 -22.19 1.26
N ASP A 205 -14.41 -21.98 2.48
CA ASP A 205 -15.07 -20.72 2.86
C ASP A 205 -14.02 -19.62 3.07
N LEU A 206 -14.24 -18.48 2.43
CA LEU A 206 -13.35 -17.33 2.49
C LEU A 206 -13.91 -16.20 3.38
N ASP A 207 -15.12 -16.34 3.93
CA ASP A 207 -15.78 -15.35 4.80
C ASP A 207 -15.56 -13.89 4.33
N MET A 208 -16.02 -13.59 3.12
CA MET A 208 -15.78 -12.29 2.49
C MET A 208 -17.00 -11.70 1.79
N GLN A 209 -17.05 -10.37 1.77
CA GLN A 209 -17.95 -9.55 0.96
C GLN A 209 -17.14 -8.76 -0.06
N PHE A 210 -17.48 -8.93 -1.34
CA PHE A 210 -16.75 -8.30 -2.44
C PHE A 210 -17.40 -6.99 -2.86
N LEU A 211 -16.58 -5.94 -3.03
CA LEU A 211 -16.97 -4.66 -3.61
C LEU A 211 -16.08 -4.34 -4.82
N ASP A 212 -16.69 -3.98 -5.94
CA ASP A 212 -15.93 -3.60 -7.14
C ASP A 212 -15.28 -2.23 -6.92
N CYS A 213 -14.00 -2.05 -7.31
CA CYS A 213 -13.29 -0.76 -7.20
C CYS A 213 -14.10 0.40 -7.80
N ARG A 214 -14.88 0.16 -8.87
CA ARG A 214 -15.73 1.18 -9.50
C ARG A 214 -16.76 1.78 -8.53
N SER A 215 -17.25 1.01 -7.56
CA SER A 215 -18.18 1.47 -6.52
C SER A 215 -17.51 2.37 -5.47
N THR A 216 -16.19 2.49 -5.49
CA THR A 216 -15.41 3.36 -4.58
C THR A 216 -14.75 4.51 -5.34
N THR A 217 -15.19 4.82 -6.56
CA THR A 217 -14.72 6.01 -7.29
C THR A 217 -15.32 7.28 -6.70
N GLU A 218 -14.68 8.43 -6.91
CA GLU A 218 -15.18 9.72 -6.42
C GLU A 218 -16.60 10.01 -6.90
N ALA A 219 -16.94 9.64 -8.15
CA ALA A 219 -18.29 9.74 -8.67
C ALA A 219 -19.30 8.86 -7.91
N SER A 220 -18.93 7.64 -7.53
CA SER A 220 -19.79 6.74 -6.73
C SER A 220 -19.98 7.24 -5.31
N TRP A 221 -18.93 7.80 -4.70
CA TRP A 221 -19.01 8.44 -3.38
C TRP A 221 -20.04 9.59 -3.41
N ASN A 222 -19.90 10.52 -4.35
CA ASN A 222 -20.81 11.67 -4.46
C ASN A 222 -22.26 11.25 -4.74
N ALA A 223 -22.47 10.24 -5.59
CA ALA A 223 -23.82 9.73 -5.87
C ALA A 223 -24.48 9.14 -4.61
N SER A 224 -23.71 8.41 -3.80
CA SER A 224 -24.24 7.77 -2.59
C SER A 224 -24.60 8.76 -1.48
N ASP A 225 -23.88 9.90 -1.39
CA ASP A 225 -24.18 10.93 -0.39
C ASP A 225 -25.48 11.67 -0.73
N HIS A 226 -25.75 11.92 -2.01
CA HIS A 226 -27.03 12.50 -2.46
C HIS A 226 -28.23 11.56 -2.24
N GLU A 227 -28.06 10.24 -2.37
CA GLU A 227 -29.10 9.27 -2.00
C GLU A 227 -29.33 9.22 -0.48
N PHE A 228 -28.29 9.42 0.33
CA PHE A 228 -28.40 9.47 1.78
C PHE A 228 -29.10 10.75 2.27
N GLU A 229 -28.78 11.90 1.68
CA GLU A 229 -29.46 13.18 1.97
C GLU A 229 -30.92 13.16 1.51
N SER A 230 -31.21 12.66 0.32
CA SER A 230 -32.60 12.54 -0.15
C SER A 230 -33.44 11.55 0.67
N ASN A 231 -32.85 10.48 1.22
CA ASN A 231 -33.54 9.58 2.14
C ASN A 231 -33.77 10.17 3.54
N LYS A 232 -32.99 11.16 3.99
CA LYS A 232 -33.30 11.93 5.20
C LYS A 232 -34.48 12.88 4.98
N ASP A 233 -34.56 13.48 3.79
CA ASP A 233 -35.65 14.40 3.42
C ASP A 233 -36.96 13.68 3.05
N GLN A 234 -36.90 12.40 2.65
CA GLN A 234 -38.08 11.57 2.33
C GLN A 234 -38.82 10.99 3.55
N SER A 235 -38.55 11.50 4.76
CA SER A 235 -39.54 11.44 5.84
C SER A 235 -40.76 12.36 5.59
N ALA A 236 -40.75 13.15 4.50
CA ALA A 236 -41.92 13.84 3.99
C ALA A 236 -42.07 13.68 2.46
N SER A 237 -43.14 12.96 2.07
CA SER A 237 -43.73 12.87 0.73
C SER A 237 -42.96 12.11 -0.36
N GLY A 238 -43.51 10.94 -0.72
CA GLY A 238 -43.06 10.12 -1.84
C GLY A 238 -43.70 10.52 -3.17
N SER A 239 -42.93 10.43 -4.25
CA SER A 239 -43.45 10.18 -5.60
C SER A 239 -42.29 9.71 -6.50
N ALA A 240 -42.43 8.53 -7.08
CA ALA A 240 -41.45 7.93 -7.98
C ALA A 240 -41.51 8.57 -9.39
N LEU A 241 -40.37 9.01 -9.92
CA LEU A 241 -40.24 9.41 -11.32
C LEU A 241 -39.25 8.47 -12.04
N SER A 242 -39.77 7.70 -13.00
CA SER A 242 -38.99 6.83 -13.89
C SER A 242 -38.44 7.63 -15.08
N LEU A 243 -37.12 7.59 -15.30
CA LEU A 243 -36.48 8.12 -16.51
C LEU A 243 -35.96 6.96 -17.39
N HIS A 244 -36.54 6.85 -18.59
CA HIS A 244 -36.10 5.98 -19.68
C HIS A 244 -34.83 6.53 -20.35
N ILE A 245 -33.81 5.69 -20.55
CA ILE A 245 -32.67 6.01 -21.42
C ILE A 245 -32.44 4.88 -22.43
N ASN A 246 -32.40 5.27 -23.71
CA ASN A 246 -32.26 4.40 -24.88
C ASN A 246 -30.86 3.78 -25.00
N ASN A 247 -30.80 2.45 -25.11
CA ASN A 247 -29.60 1.71 -25.47
C ASN A 247 -29.42 1.62 -27.00
N LYS A 248 -28.39 2.26 -27.55
CA LYS A 248 -27.88 1.92 -28.89
C LYS A 248 -26.63 1.05 -28.77
N ARG A 249 -26.79 -0.23 -29.10
CA ARG A 249 -25.75 -1.26 -29.29
C ARG A 249 -24.87 -0.87 -30.49
N LEU A 250 -23.55 -0.89 -30.31
CA LEU A 250 -22.57 -0.96 -31.40
C LEU A 250 -21.86 -2.31 -31.33
N GLN A 251 -21.75 -2.93 -32.50
CA GLN A 251 -21.42 -4.34 -32.75
C GLN A 251 -19.94 -4.66 -32.55
N ASP A 252 -19.70 -5.94 -32.26
CA ASP A 252 -18.44 -6.65 -32.13
C ASP A 252 -17.48 -6.44 -33.32
N ASN A 253 -16.18 -6.51 -33.05
CA ASN A 253 -15.22 -7.03 -34.01
C ASN A 253 -14.12 -7.85 -33.30
N ASN A 254 -14.08 -9.13 -33.65
CA ASN A 254 -13.08 -10.12 -33.26
C ASN A 254 -11.68 -9.74 -33.78
N GLY A 255 -10.70 -9.68 -32.89
CA GLY A 255 -9.28 -9.56 -33.23
C GLY A 255 -8.40 -10.34 -32.24
N SER A 256 -7.62 -11.28 -32.79
CA SER A 256 -6.67 -12.22 -32.15
C SER A 256 -6.06 -11.75 -30.81
N PHE A 257 -6.41 -12.46 -29.73
CA PHE A 257 -6.10 -12.11 -28.32
C PHE A 257 -4.72 -12.61 -27.82
N PHE A 258 -3.91 -13.28 -28.66
CA PHE A 258 -2.66 -13.94 -28.21
C PHE A 258 -1.55 -13.98 -29.27
N ALA A 259 -1.20 -12.85 -29.89
CA ALA A 259 0.04 -12.78 -30.66
C ALA A 259 1.24 -12.49 -29.72
N ARG A 260 2.37 -13.19 -29.88
CA ARG A 260 3.63 -12.79 -29.22
C ARG A 260 4.02 -11.39 -29.72
N GLY A 261 4.13 -10.42 -28.81
CA GLY A 261 4.58 -9.06 -29.11
C GLY A 261 3.48 -8.01 -29.28
N SER A 262 2.21 -8.31 -29.00
CA SER A 262 1.17 -7.28 -28.90
C SER A 262 1.38 -6.41 -27.65
N GLN A 263 1.45 -5.09 -27.86
CA GLN A 263 1.52 -4.05 -26.82
C GLN A 263 0.42 -4.28 -25.77
N MET A 264 0.71 -4.06 -24.47
CA MET A 264 -0.34 -4.03 -23.45
C MET A 264 -1.27 -2.85 -23.75
N GLN A 265 -2.31 -3.10 -24.54
CA GLN A 265 -3.28 -2.09 -24.89
C GLN A 265 -4.16 -1.87 -23.66
N SER A 266 -3.98 -0.72 -23.02
CA SER A 266 -5.00 -0.15 -22.14
C SER A 266 -6.23 0.10 -23.02
N PHE A 267 -7.16 -0.85 -23.07
CA PHE A 267 -8.45 -0.54 -23.65
C PHE A 267 -9.07 0.51 -22.71
N TRP A 268 -8.98 1.77 -23.14
CA TRP A 268 -9.67 2.93 -22.57
C TRP A 268 -11.18 2.78 -22.78
N GLN A 269 -11.76 1.68 -22.34
CA GLN A 269 -13.14 1.73 -21.91
C GLN A 269 -13.07 2.43 -20.55
N ARG A 270 -13.42 3.72 -20.55
CA ARG A 270 -13.87 4.41 -19.32
C ARG A 270 -14.63 3.38 -18.50
N PRO A 271 -14.30 3.13 -17.22
CA PRO A 271 -15.04 2.15 -16.43
C PRO A 271 -16.52 2.44 -16.69
N GLY A 272 -17.17 1.47 -17.35
CA GLY A 272 -18.52 1.67 -17.87
C GLY A 272 -19.37 2.25 -16.77
N SER A 273 -20.27 3.16 -17.17
CA SER A 273 -21.30 3.85 -16.37
C SER A 273 -21.61 3.17 -15.04
N PRO A 274 -21.83 3.93 -13.94
CA PRO A 274 -22.02 3.39 -12.60
C PRO A 274 -22.76 2.06 -12.64
N ILE A 275 -22.10 1.02 -12.13
CA ILE A 275 -22.69 -0.31 -11.97
C ILE A 275 -24.02 -0.09 -11.24
N ASP A 276 -25.04 -0.86 -11.58
CA ASP A 276 -26.30 -0.90 -10.83
C ASP A 276 -26.00 -0.93 -9.31
N ASN A 277 -26.13 0.24 -8.68
CA ASN A 277 -25.65 0.49 -7.33
C ASN A 277 -26.55 -0.19 -6.29
N SER A 278 -27.72 -0.68 -6.68
CA SER A 278 -28.70 -1.28 -5.77
C SER A 278 -28.12 -2.45 -4.97
N ALA A 279 -27.33 -3.32 -5.60
CA ALA A 279 -26.69 -4.45 -4.94
C ALA A 279 -25.41 -4.07 -4.16
N ALA A 280 -24.75 -2.96 -4.54
CA ALA A 280 -23.52 -2.50 -3.91
C ALA A 280 -23.78 -1.59 -2.70
N TYR A 281 -24.93 -0.92 -2.66
CA TYR A 281 -25.26 0.09 -1.65
C TYR A 281 -25.13 -0.40 -0.20
N PRO A 282 -25.65 -1.59 0.20
CA PRO A 282 -25.48 -2.06 1.57
C PRO A 282 -24.01 -2.31 1.96
N ILE A 283 -23.20 -2.77 1.00
CA ILE A 283 -21.77 -3.02 1.21
C ILE A 283 -21.01 -1.68 1.29
N LEU A 284 -21.42 -0.68 0.49
CA LEU A 284 -20.85 0.66 0.51
C LEU A 284 -21.14 1.37 1.85
N GLU A 285 -22.36 1.29 2.37
CA GLU A 285 -22.70 1.85 3.69
C GLU A 285 -21.89 1.19 4.81
N ARG A 286 -21.70 -0.13 4.72
CA ARG A 286 -20.81 -0.86 5.63
C ARG A 286 -19.36 -0.37 5.52
N LEU A 287 -18.86 -0.13 4.31
CA LEU A 287 -17.54 0.45 4.08
C LEU A 287 -17.42 1.84 4.73
N LYS A 288 -18.41 2.73 4.52
CA LYS A 288 -18.46 4.06 5.13
C LYS A 288 -18.36 4.01 6.65
N LYS A 289 -19.17 3.15 7.27
CA LYS A 289 -19.16 2.94 8.73
C LYS A 289 -17.79 2.45 9.21
N MET A 290 -17.20 1.46 8.53
CA MET A 290 -15.87 0.92 8.87
C MET A 290 -14.77 1.99 8.78
N LEU A 291 -14.80 2.82 7.72
CA LEU A 291 -13.85 3.90 7.54
C LEU A 291 -13.97 4.93 8.68
N LEU A 292 -15.20 5.34 9.02
CA LEU A 292 -15.44 6.27 10.13
C LEU A 292 -14.91 5.74 11.47
N GLU A 293 -15.18 4.47 11.79
CA GLU A 293 -14.66 3.81 13.00
C GLU A 293 -13.11 3.75 13.01
N SER A 294 -12.50 3.70 11.82
CA SER A 294 -11.05 3.71 11.64
C SER A 294 -10.43 5.11 11.67
N GLY A 295 -11.25 6.17 11.76
CA GLY A 295 -10.80 7.57 11.67
C GLY A 295 -10.50 8.02 10.23
N LEU A 296 -11.10 7.36 9.25
CA LEU A 296 -10.97 7.64 7.83
C LEU A 296 -12.23 8.32 7.30
N GLU A 297 -12.03 9.28 6.40
CA GLU A 297 -13.09 9.97 5.69
C GLU A 297 -13.49 9.18 4.44
N ALA A 298 -12.50 8.76 3.65
CA ALA A 298 -12.75 8.15 2.36
C ALA A 298 -11.66 7.18 1.92
N LEU A 299 -12.09 6.19 1.14
CA LEU A 299 -11.24 5.29 0.36
C LEU A 299 -11.70 5.42 -1.09
N ILE A 300 -10.88 6.06 -1.92
CA ILE A 300 -11.25 6.40 -3.30
C ILE A 300 -10.38 5.62 -4.27
N SER A 301 -10.98 4.73 -5.05
CA SER A 301 -10.29 4.08 -6.16
C SER A 301 -10.35 4.96 -7.41
N PHE A 302 -9.24 5.09 -8.13
CA PHE A 302 -9.17 5.81 -9.40
C PHE A 302 -8.52 4.94 -10.48
N PRO A 303 -9.01 4.96 -11.73
CA PRO A 303 -8.47 4.10 -12.79
C PRO A 303 -7.05 4.54 -13.15
N VAL A 304 -6.18 3.58 -13.48
CA VAL A 304 -4.78 3.83 -13.87
C VAL A 304 -4.41 3.17 -15.20
N VAL A 305 -3.32 3.63 -15.82
CA VAL A 305 -2.88 3.14 -17.14
C VAL A 305 -1.97 1.93 -16.97
N HIS A 306 -2.54 0.72 -17.04
CA HIS A 306 -1.77 -0.53 -16.93
C HIS A 306 -2.42 -1.72 -17.68
N CYS A 307 -3.25 -2.50 -16.99
CA CYS A 307 -4.11 -3.54 -17.56
C CYS A 307 -5.59 -3.13 -17.46
N PRO A 308 -6.53 -3.82 -18.13
CA PRO A 308 -7.96 -3.53 -17.98
C PRO A 308 -8.42 -3.68 -16.53
N GLN A 309 -9.14 -2.67 -16.02
CA GLN A 309 -9.56 -2.58 -14.61
C GLN A 309 -8.38 -2.58 -13.63
N ALA A 310 -7.34 -1.78 -13.92
CA ALA A 310 -6.32 -1.42 -12.94
C ALA A 310 -6.69 -0.11 -12.23
N TYR A 311 -6.41 -0.04 -10.93
CA TYR A 311 -6.72 1.10 -10.09
C TYR A 311 -5.54 1.50 -9.21
N GLY A 312 -5.48 2.79 -8.89
CA GLY A 312 -4.81 3.33 -7.72
C GLY A 312 -5.84 3.68 -6.64
N ILE A 313 -5.36 4.02 -5.44
CA ILE A 313 -6.18 4.32 -4.26
C ILE A 313 -5.72 5.62 -3.60
N ALA A 314 -6.66 6.49 -3.26
CA ALA A 314 -6.46 7.64 -2.40
C ALA A 314 -7.23 7.41 -1.09
N LEU A 315 -6.48 7.25 0.00
CA LEU A 315 -7.00 7.09 1.35
C LEU A 315 -6.92 8.43 2.08
N LYS A 316 -8.06 8.92 2.59
CA LYS A 316 -8.18 10.20 3.30
C LYS A 316 -8.57 9.95 4.76
N ALA A 317 -7.80 10.49 5.69
CA ALA A 317 -8.18 10.52 7.10
C ALA A 317 -9.20 11.63 7.37
N ALA A 318 -10.03 11.43 8.39
CA ALA A 318 -10.92 12.48 8.86
C ALA A 318 -10.13 13.65 9.47
N GLU A 319 -10.72 14.85 9.40
CA GLU A 319 -10.23 16.00 10.14
C GLU A 319 -10.28 15.74 11.65
N ARG A 320 -9.38 16.38 12.40
CA ARG A 320 -9.32 16.29 13.86
C ARG A 320 -9.31 17.67 14.48
N VAL A 321 -9.92 17.81 15.65
CA VAL A 321 -9.91 19.07 16.40
C VAL A 321 -8.94 18.96 17.55
N ASN A 322 -8.08 19.96 17.73
CA ASN A 322 -7.13 19.99 18.84
C ASN A 322 -7.73 20.66 20.09
N SER A 323 -6.94 20.72 21.17
CA SER A 323 -7.35 21.28 22.47
C SER A 323 -7.72 22.77 22.46
N ILE A 324 -7.43 23.49 21.37
CA ILE A 324 -7.74 24.92 21.19
C ILE A 324 -8.80 25.13 20.11
N GLU A 325 -9.61 24.10 19.83
CA GLU A 325 -10.69 24.10 18.83
C GLU A 325 -10.24 24.39 17.38
N LYS A 326 -8.93 24.32 17.11
CA LYS A 326 -8.41 24.42 15.75
C LYS A 326 -8.65 23.10 15.03
N VAL A 327 -9.31 23.19 13.88
CA VAL A 327 -9.46 22.08 12.93
C VAL A 327 -8.11 21.80 12.27
N ILE A 328 -7.66 20.56 12.38
CA ILE A 328 -6.48 20.02 11.74
C ILE A 328 -6.94 19.12 10.60
N PRO A 329 -6.50 19.38 9.34
CA PRO A 329 -6.91 18.57 8.22
C PRO A 329 -6.42 17.11 8.35
N GLY A 330 -7.17 16.18 7.77
CA GLY A 330 -6.76 14.79 7.66
C GLY A 330 -5.52 14.60 6.80
N TRP A 331 -4.73 13.56 7.09
CA TRP A 331 -3.65 13.14 6.20
C TRP A 331 -4.22 12.40 4.97
N LYS A 332 -3.43 12.32 3.91
CA LYS A 332 -3.80 11.62 2.66
C LYS A 332 -2.68 10.69 2.20
N ILE A 333 -3.02 9.44 1.92
CA ILE A 333 -2.12 8.46 1.29
C ILE A 333 -2.61 8.18 -0.13
N GLY A 334 -1.74 8.37 -1.12
CA GLY A 334 -1.95 7.84 -2.48
C GLY A 334 -1.15 6.55 -2.65
N TYR A 335 -1.73 5.53 -3.27
CA TYR A 335 -0.99 4.37 -3.78
C TYR A 335 -1.35 4.15 -5.26
N SER A 336 -0.32 4.07 -6.11
CA SER A 336 -0.50 4.04 -7.56
C SER A 336 -1.07 2.72 -8.09
N GLY A 337 -0.82 1.60 -7.42
CA GLY A 337 -0.78 0.30 -8.10
C GLY A 337 0.30 0.29 -9.19
N ASP A 338 0.13 -0.53 -10.21
CA ASP A 338 1.00 -0.51 -11.40
C ASP A 338 0.45 0.45 -12.43
N THR A 339 1.30 1.32 -12.98
CA THR A 339 0.85 2.32 -13.94
C THR A 339 1.95 3.05 -14.71
N ARG A 340 1.62 3.49 -15.93
CA ARG A 340 2.27 4.64 -16.57
C ARG A 340 1.89 5.95 -15.87
N PRO A 341 2.78 6.96 -15.80
CA PRO A 341 2.43 8.32 -15.38
C PRO A 341 1.35 8.92 -16.29
N PHE A 342 0.34 9.54 -15.68
CA PHE A 342 -0.75 10.22 -16.36
C PHE A 342 -1.40 11.27 -15.44
N ALA A 343 -2.18 12.18 -16.02
CA ALA A 343 -2.63 13.40 -15.34
C ALA A 343 -3.64 13.13 -14.22
N GLU A 344 -4.48 12.11 -14.33
CA GLU A 344 -5.53 11.83 -13.36
C GLU A 344 -4.98 11.19 -12.08
N LEU A 345 -3.89 10.41 -12.15
CA LEU A 345 -3.18 9.98 -10.93
C LEU A 345 -2.59 11.17 -10.18
N ARG A 346 -2.04 12.17 -10.89
CA ARG A 346 -1.58 13.42 -10.27
C ARG A 346 -2.72 14.13 -9.54
N GLU A 347 -3.90 14.21 -10.16
CA GLU A 347 -5.07 14.86 -9.55
C GLU A 347 -5.57 14.07 -8.34
N ALA A 348 -5.74 12.76 -8.47
CA ALA A 348 -6.17 11.89 -7.39
C ALA A 348 -5.21 11.93 -6.19
N CYS A 349 -3.92 12.07 -6.44
CA CYS A 349 -2.87 12.15 -5.41
C CYS A 349 -2.47 13.58 -5.03
N ARG A 350 -3.17 14.62 -5.52
CA ARG A 350 -2.84 16.02 -5.23
C ARG A 350 -2.80 16.27 -3.73
N GLY A 351 -1.71 16.89 -3.25
CA GLY A 351 -1.48 17.22 -1.85
C GLY A 351 -1.34 16.01 -0.92
N ALA A 352 -0.99 14.83 -1.43
CA ALA A 352 -0.81 13.64 -0.60
C ALA A 352 0.26 13.86 0.48
N THR A 353 -0.04 13.44 1.71
CA THR A 353 0.95 13.37 2.79
C THR A 353 2.02 12.34 2.47
N VAL A 354 1.60 11.20 1.92
CA VAL A 354 2.48 10.14 1.42
C VAL A 354 1.94 9.66 0.08
N LEU A 355 2.78 9.66 -0.94
CA LEU A 355 2.51 8.96 -2.20
C LEU A 355 3.40 7.71 -2.28
N ILE A 356 2.78 6.54 -2.29
CA ILE A 356 3.45 5.28 -2.58
C ILE A 356 3.30 5.03 -4.09
N HIS A 357 4.41 5.07 -4.82
CA HIS A 357 4.38 4.96 -6.28
C HIS A 357 5.24 3.79 -6.75
N GLU A 358 4.76 3.05 -7.75
CA GLU A 358 5.57 2.06 -8.44
C GLU A 358 6.75 2.72 -9.18
N ALA A 359 7.90 2.08 -9.14
CA ALA A 359 9.11 2.53 -9.82
C ALA A 359 9.80 1.31 -10.43
N THR A 360 9.06 0.59 -11.27
CA THR A 360 9.46 -0.74 -11.75
C THR A 360 10.76 -0.69 -12.53
N PHE A 361 10.96 0.32 -13.37
CA PHE A 361 12.12 0.43 -14.25
C PHE A 361 13.11 1.51 -13.80
N GLU A 362 14.40 1.27 -14.09
CA GLU A 362 15.41 2.33 -14.01
C GLU A 362 15.22 3.35 -15.15
N ASP A 363 15.78 4.56 -14.98
CA ASP A 363 15.56 5.68 -15.91
C ASP A 363 16.09 5.41 -17.32
N GLY A 364 17.08 4.52 -17.46
CA GLY A 364 17.62 4.08 -18.75
C GLY A 364 16.69 3.14 -19.53
N LEU A 365 15.66 2.57 -18.90
CA LEU A 365 14.76 1.57 -19.46
C LEU A 365 13.35 2.13 -19.77
N VAL A 366 13.26 3.41 -20.15
CA VAL A 366 11.99 4.08 -20.45
C VAL A 366 11.16 3.37 -21.53
N GLU A 367 11.80 2.79 -22.55
CA GLU A 367 11.10 2.06 -23.61
C GLU A 367 10.43 0.79 -23.07
N GLU A 368 11.09 0.08 -22.14
CA GLU A 368 10.49 -1.07 -21.46
C GLU A 368 9.36 -0.66 -20.53
N ALA A 369 9.53 0.44 -19.81
CA ALA A 369 8.52 1.02 -18.94
C ALA A 369 7.24 1.36 -19.73
N ILE A 370 7.39 1.99 -20.90
CA ILE A 370 6.29 2.27 -21.82
C ILE A 370 5.67 0.97 -22.35
N ALA A 371 6.48 0.02 -22.83
CA ALA A 371 5.99 -1.21 -23.45
C ALA A 371 5.18 -2.09 -22.47
N LYS A 372 5.55 -2.08 -21.18
CA LYS A 372 4.90 -2.89 -20.13
C LYS A 372 3.95 -2.09 -19.24
N ASN A 373 3.67 -0.84 -19.59
CA ASN A 373 2.83 0.09 -18.84
C ASN A 373 3.20 0.27 -17.35
N HIS A 374 4.48 0.52 -17.08
CA HIS A 374 5.02 0.81 -15.75
C HIS A 374 5.79 2.13 -15.74
N SER A 375 6.14 2.64 -14.56
CA SER A 375 6.94 3.85 -14.40
C SER A 375 8.43 3.57 -14.31
N THR A 376 9.24 4.51 -14.82
CA THR A 376 10.62 4.64 -14.36
C THR A 376 10.67 5.33 -12.99
N THR A 377 11.81 5.25 -12.32
CA THR A 377 12.01 5.96 -11.05
C THR A 377 11.84 7.47 -11.21
N LYS A 378 12.49 8.09 -12.20
CA LYS A 378 12.39 9.53 -12.45
C LYS A 378 10.95 9.95 -12.71
N GLU A 379 10.21 9.18 -13.49
CA GLU A 379 8.81 9.45 -13.77
C GLU A 379 7.93 9.38 -12.51
N ALA A 380 8.15 8.41 -11.63
CA ALA A 380 7.45 8.29 -10.36
C ALA A 380 7.74 9.49 -9.42
N ILE A 381 8.99 9.93 -9.36
CA ILE A 381 9.41 11.11 -8.58
C ILE A 381 8.79 12.39 -9.16
N GLU A 382 8.87 12.59 -10.48
CA GLU A 382 8.27 13.75 -11.16
C GLU A 382 6.75 13.80 -10.94
N MET A 383 6.10 12.65 -11.01
CA MET A 383 4.68 12.52 -10.72
C MET A 383 4.35 12.97 -9.29
N GLY A 384 5.05 12.46 -8.28
CA GLY A 384 4.84 12.84 -6.89
C GLY A 384 5.13 14.31 -6.60
N ASN A 385 6.21 14.86 -7.17
CA ASN A 385 6.54 16.28 -7.07
C ASN A 385 5.44 17.14 -7.68
N SER A 386 4.95 16.78 -8.88
CA SER A 386 3.90 17.51 -9.57
C SER A 386 2.53 17.41 -8.87
N ALA A 387 2.30 16.34 -8.11
CA ALA A 387 1.13 16.19 -7.24
C ALA A 387 1.26 17.02 -5.94
N GLY A 388 2.45 17.57 -5.64
CA GLY A 388 2.72 18.25 -4.37
C GLY A 388 2.71 17.27 -3.19
N ALA A 389 3.15 16.03 -3.40
CA ALA A 389 3.25 15.05 -2.33
C ALA A 389 4.34 15.45 -1.33
N TYR A 390 4.05 15.36 -0.03
CA TYR A 390 5.02 15.72 1.01
C TYR A 390 6.17 14.70 1.09
N ARG A 391 5.84 13.41 1.00
CA ARG A 391 6.79 12.30 0.89
C ARG A 391 6.38 11.34 -0.22
N ILE A 392 7.36 10.83 -0.94
CA ILE A 392 7.20 9.85 -2.01
C ILE A 392 7.93 8.57 -1.56
N ILE A 393 7.24 7.44 -1.57
CA ILE A 393 7.81 6.12 -1.29
C ILE A 393 7.77 5.34 -2.59
N LEU A 394 8.94 5.01 -3.12
CA LEU A 394 9.08 4.19 -4.32
C LEU A 394 9.02 2.71 -3.93
N THR A 395 8.26 1.91 -4.67
CA THR A 395 8.11 0.47 -4.45
C THR A 395 7.99 -0.25 -5.79
N HIS A 396 7.71 -1.56 -5.75
CA HIS A 396 7.46 -2.40 -6.91
C HIS A 396 8.63 -2.45 -7.90
N PHE A 397 9.85 -2.68 -7.40
CA PHE A 397 11.07 -2.65 -8.19
C PHE A 397 11.24 -3.91 -9.05
N SER A 398 11.72 -3.74 -10.28
CA SER A 398 12.13 -4.86 -11.13
C SER A 398 13.26 -5.65 -10.49
N GLN A 399 13.10 -6.97 -10.42
CA GLN A 399 14.08 -7.86 -9.80
C GLN A 399 15.34 -8.08 -10.62
N ARG A 400 15.28 -7.77 -11.93
CA ARG A 400 16.38 -8.04 -12.87
C ARG A 400 17.50 -7.02 -12.73
N ASP A 401 17.17 -5.81 -12.29
CA ASP A 401 18.10 -4.69 -12.16
C ASP A 401 17.94 -4.05 -10.78
N PRO A 402 18.49 -4.68 -9.71
CA PRO A 402 18.39 -4.18 -8.35
C PRO A 402 19.37 -3.04 -8.12
N LYS A 403 19.14 -1.91 -8.82
CA LYS A 403 19.91 -0.69 -8.62
C LYS A 403 19.07 0.30 -7.86
N ILE A 404 19.67 0.83 -6.80
CA ILE A 404 18.97 1.77 -5.96
C ILE A 404 19.01 3.17 -6.63
N PRO A 405 17.86 3.82 -6.85
CA PRO A 405 17.79 5.10 -7.55
C PRO A 405 18.40 6.25 -6.74
N ILE A 406 18.73 7.34 -7.44
CA ILE A 406 19.16 8.58 -6.78
C ILE A 406 17.97 9.21 -6.07
N LEU A 407 18.10 9.34 -4.77
CA LEU A 407 17.06 9.84 -3.89
C LEU A 407 17.13 11.35 -3.71
N THR A 408 15.97 12.00 -3.81
CA THR A 408 15.77 13.41 -3.41
C THR A 408 15.31 13.51 -1.95
N ILE A 409 15.31 14.72 -1.37
CA ILE A 409 14.89 14.95 0.02
C ILE A 409 13.42 14.54 0.30
N HIS A 410 12.57 14.45 -0.71
CA HIS A 410 11.17 14.05 -0.58
C HIS A 410 10.95 12.55 -0.78
N THR A 411 11.94 11.85 -1.31
CA THR A 411 11.78 10.48 -1.83
C THR A 411 12.44 9.49 -0.89
N CYS A 412 11.81 8.32 -0.74
CA CYS A 412 12.35 7.17 -0.04
C CYS A 412 12.13 5.91 -0.89
N ILE A 413 12.97 4.90 -0.68
CA ILE A 413 12.84 3.58 -1.30
C ILE A 413 12.27 2.63 -0.25
N ALA A 414 11.24 1.91 -0.66
CA ALA A 414 10.69 0.82 0.13
C ALA A 414 11.63 -0.39 0.11
N PHE A 415 11.72 -1.05 1.27
CA PHE A 415 12.29 -2.38 1.39
C PHE A 415 11.24 -3.29 2.01
N ASP A 416 11.31 -4.59 1.71
CA ASP A 416 10.57 -5.59 2.46
C ASP A 416 10.78 -5.40 3.96
N MET A 417 9.69 -5.45 4.72
CA MET A 417 9.62 -5.23 6.16
C MET A 417 9.88 -3.80 6.63
N MET A 418 10.10 -2.85 5.72
CA MET A 418 10.20 -1.44 6.10
C MET A 418 8.90 -0.99 6.76
N SER A 419 9.03 -0.26 7.86
CA SER A 419 7.91 0.38 8.54
C SER A 419 8.15 1.87 8.66
N ILE A 420 7.11 2.63 8.38
CA ILE A 420 7.11 4.08 8.44
C ILE A 420 5.93 4.49 9.32
N ASN A 421 6.26 5.00 10.50
CA ASN A 421 5.27 5.64 11.35
C ASN A 421 4.99 7.06 10.84
N ILE A 422 3.72 7.45 10.77
CA ILE A 422 3.34 8.77 10.26
C ILE A 422 3.96 9.93 11.07
N ALA A 423 4.17 9.74 12.38
CA ALA A 423 4.78 10.73 13.25
C ALA A 423 6.28 10.93 12.96
N ASP A 424 6.92 9.98 12.27
CA ASP A 424 8.33 10.00 11.92
C ASP A 424 8.59 10.45 10.46
N LEU A 425 7.54 10.72 9.67
CA LEU A 425 7.68 11.17 8.26
C LEU A 425 8.61 12.38 8.07
N PRO A 426 8.63 13.39 8.96
CA PRO A 426 9.56 14.51 8.85
C PRO A 426 11.03 14.08 8.96
N LEU A 427 11.31 12.96 9.63
CA LEU A 427 12.66 12.44 9.87
C LEU A 427 13.19 11.59 8.71
N LEU A 428 12.30 11.09 7.85
CA LEU A 428 12.66 10.17 6.76
C LEU A 428 13.84 10.65 5.90
N PRO A 429 13.96 11.95 5.52
CA PRO A 429 15.09 12.42 4.72
C PRO A 429 16.44 12.35 5.48
N LYS A 430 16.43 12.46 6.82
CA LYS A 430 17.64 12.38 7.63
C LYS A 430 18.22 10.96 7.67
N VAL A 431 17.36 9.94 7.56
CA VAL A 431 17.77 8.52 7.56
C VAL A 431 18.43 8.13 6.24
N LEU A 432 18.08 8.84 5.18
CA LEU A 432 18.44 8.54 3.80
C LEU A 432 19.96 8.57 3.53
N THR A 433 20.69 9.48 4.18
CA THR A 433 22.16 9.53 4.12
C THR A 433 22.81 8.26 4.64
N TYR A 434 22.22 7.63 5.66
CA TYR A 434 22.72 6.39 6.24
C TYR A 434 22.35 5.17 5.39
N LEU A 435 21.17 5.18 4.76
CA LEU A 435 20.79 4.15 3.79
C LEU A 435 21.76 4.13 2.60
N LYS A 436 22.18 5.31 2.11
CA LYS A 436 23.22 5.44 1.07
C LYS A 436 24.53 4.75 1.44
N LEU A 437 24.93 4.80 2.72
CA LEU A 437 26.13 4.13 3.22
C LEU A 437 25.94 2.62 3.31
N LEU A 438 24.81 2.16 3.85
CA LEU A 438 24.51 0.73 4.03
C LEU A 438 24.48 -0.04 2.71
N PHE A 439 24.00 0.57 1.63
CA PHE A 439 23.90 -0.10 0.32
C PHE A 439 24.87 0.47 -0.72
N ARG A 440 26.01 1.03 -0.31
CA ARG A 440 26.98 1.69 -1.20
C ARG A 440 27.40 0.85 -2.42
N GLY A 441 27.41 -0.48 -2.31
CA GLY A 441 27.69 -1.42 -3.42
C GLY A 441 26.51 -1.69 -4.38
N HIS A 442 25.30 -1.20 -4.06
CA HIS A 442 24.06 -1.42 -4.82
C HIS A 442 23.41 -0.11 -5.34
N PHE A 443 23.94 1.06 -4.97
CA PHE A 443 23.54 2.35 -5.58
C PHE A 443 24.26 2.58 -6.92
N CYS A 444 23.56 3.18 -7.88
CA CYS A 444 24.20 3.68 -9.10
C CYS A 444 25.19 4.80 -8.77
N ASN A 445 26.47 4.59 -9.06
CA ASN A 445 27.44 5.67 -9.15
C ASN A 445 27.13 6.51 -10.39
N PHE A 446 26.49 7.66 -10.23
CA PHE A 446 26.62 8.76 -11.19
C PHE A 446 27.49 9.83 -10.55
N SER A 447 28.60 10.13 -11.21
CA SER A 447 29.41 11.32 -10.97
C SER A 447 28.53 12.55 -11.20
N PHE A 448 28.49 13.45 -10.21
CA PHE A 448 27.82 14.75 -10.30
C PHE A 448 28.28 15.58 -11.51
#